data_AF-A0A9X4QKK1-F1
#
_entry.id   AF-A0A9X4QKK1-F1
#
_cell.length_a   1.000
_cell.length_b   1.000
_cell.length_c   1.000
_cell.angle_alpha   90.00
_cell.angle_beta   90.00
_cell.angle_gamma   90.00
#
_symmetry.space_group_name_H-M   'P 1'
#
loop_
_entity.id
_entity.type
_entity.pdbx_description
1 polymer ?
#
loop_
_entity_poly.entity_id
_entity_poly.type
_entity_poly.pdbx_seq_one_letter_code
_entity_poly.pdbx_strand_id
1 'polypeptide(L)'
;MLRELAAFGTIYRAEAHHDLIGHMLTFSHALVTLEELGYPALFRRGLLPLYKLVHVLRASRDLQPGEPIRLSSPVDREPLALARPSSSLPTESAFWDRERSGDEWDFGHAFKFPYSFYHHAARAGGADAAAFDRFKRIIGT
;
A
#
# COMPACT_ATOMS: atom_id res chain seq x y z
N MET A 1 5.97 3.40 9.43
CA MET A 1 5.27 2.72 8.33
C MET A 1 5.41 3.46 7.00
N LEU A 2 5.13 4.77 6.91
CA LEU A 2 5.38 5.53 5.66
C LEU A 2 6.85 5.48 5.19
N ARG A 3 7.79 5.37 6.13
CA ARG A 3 9.20 5.09 5.82
C ARG A 3 9.44 3.72 5.17
N GLU A 4 8.66 2.70 5.52
CA GLU A 4 8.74 1.40 4.85
C GLU A 4 8.30 1.54 3.39
N LEU A 5 7.21 2.27 3.15
CA LEU A 5 6.74 2.58 1.80
C LEU A 5 7.79 3.36 0.99
N ALA A 6 8.42 4.37 1.59
CA ALA A 6 9.48 5.16 0.94
C ALA A 6 10.71 4.32 0.55
N ALA A 7 10.94 3.20 1.24
CA ALA A 7 12.13 2.39 1.05
C ALA A 7 12.08 1.50 -0.21
N PHE A 8 10.92 1.32 -0.85
CA PHE A 8 10.81 0.54 -2.07
C PHE A 8 11.47 1.25 -3.26
N GLY A 9 12.39 0.58 -3.96
CA GLY A 9 12.98 1.09 -5.20
C GLY A 9 12.02 0.96 -6.39
N THR A 10 11.33 -0.17 -6.44
CA THR A 10 10.46 -0.56 -7.56
C THR A 10 9.09 -1.02 -7.03
N ILE A 11 8.01 -0.65 -7.72
CA ILE A 11 6.66 -1.15 -7.42
C ILE A 11 6.11 -1.81 -8.68
N TYR A 12 5.76 -3.08 -8.57
CA TYR A 12 5.10 -3.86 -9.62
C TYR A 12 3.59 -3.91 -9.40
N ARG A 13 2.81 -3.94 -10.49
CA ARG A 13 1.38 -4.31 -10.51
C ARG A 13 1.25 -5.83 -10.40
N ALA A 14 1.74 -6.36 -9.29
CA ALA A 14 1.52 -7.74 -8.88
C ALA A 14 0.60 -7.68 -7.66
N GLU A 15 -0.47 -8.47 -7.62
CA GLU A 15 -1.32 -8.59 -6.44
C GLU A 15 -0.44 -8.82 -5.21
N ALA A 16 0.54 -9.72 -5.28
CA ALA A 16 1.41 -10.00 -4.15
C ALA A 16 2.31 -8.82 -3.73
N HIS A 17 2.61 -7.84 -4.59
CA HIS A 17 3.51 -6.74 -4.19
C HIS A 17 2.75 -5.45 -3.90
N HIS A 18 1.92 -5.03 -4.84
CA HIS A 18 1.06 -3.87 -4.70
C HIS A 18 0.06 -4.06 -3.55
N ASP A 19 -0.64 -5.21 -3.49
CA ASP A 19 -1.66 -5.40 -2.47
C ASP A 19 -1.03 -5.64 -1.11
N LEU A 20 0.13 -6.27 -0.99
CA LEU A 20 0.80 -6.38 0.31
C LEU A 20 1.17 -5.01 0.89
N ILE A 21 1.62 -4.06 0.05
CA ILE A 21 1.87 -2.69 0.50
C ILE A 21 0.55 -2.01 0.89
N GLY A 22 -0.51 -2.17 0.11
CA GLY A 22 -1.85 -1.67 0.43
C GLY A 22 -2.43 -2.29 1.72
N HIS A 23 -2.19 -3.59 1.95
CA HIS A 23 -2.52 -4.30 3.17
C HIS A 23 -1.73 -3.75 4.36
N MET A 24 -0.44 -3.44 4.20
CA MET A 24 0.32 -2.80 5.27
C MET A 24 -0.29 -1.44 5.63
N LEU A 25 -0.68 -0.64 4.63
CA LEU A 25 -1.34 0.66 4.83
C LEU A 25 -2.63 0.52 5.64
N THR A 26 -3.52 -0.34 5.17
CA THR A 26 -4.86 -0.53 5.74
C THR A 26 -4.86 -1.28 7.06
N PHE A 27 -4.03 -2.31 7.21
CA PHE A 27 -3.93 -3.10 8.45
C PHE A 27 -3.44 -2.23 9.61
N SER A 28 -2.35 -1.50 9.40
CA SER A 28 -1.82 -0.61 10.44
C SER A 28 -2.74 0.57 10.72
N HIS A 29 -3.51 1.05 9.72
CA HIS A 29 -4.55 2.04 9.96
C HIS A 29 -5.60 1.48 10.91
N ALA A 30 -6.12 0.29 10.63
CA ALA A 30 -7.09 -0.37 11.50
C ALA A 30 -6.55 -0.58 12.93
N LEU A 31 -5.26 -0.91 13.10
CA LEU A 31 -4.64 -0.99 14.42
C LEU A 31 -4.67 0.36 15.13
N VAL A 32 -4.21 1.43 14.47
CA VAL A 32 -4.23 2.79 15.04
C VAL A 32 -5.65 3.18 15.44
N THR A 33 -6.63 2.93 14.58
CA THR A 33 -8.05 3.21 14.89
C THR A 33 -8.54 2.42 16.10
N LEU A 34 -8.14 1.15 16.26
CA LEU A 34 -8.48 0.37 17.46
C LEU A 34 -7.89 0.97 18.74
N GLU A 35 -6.66 1.47 18.69
CA GLU A 35 -6.05 2.16 19.81
C GLU A 35 -6.81 3.45 20.16
N GLU A 36 -7.14 4.27 19.16
CA GLU A 36 -7.88 5.52 19.31
C GLU A 36 -9.30 5.33 19.86
N LEU A 37 -9.94 4.21 19.49
CA LEU A 37 -11.26 3.83 20.01
C LEU A 37 -11.22 3.23 21.43
N GLY A 38 -10.04 3.17 22.06
CA GLY A 38 -9.90 2.68 23.44
C GLY A 38 -9.71 1.16 23.55
N TYR A 39 -9.28 0.48 22.49
CA TYR A 39 -9.01 -0.97 22.47
C TYR A 39 -7.51 -1.33 22.37
N PRO A 40 -6.66 -0.88 23.31
CA PRO A 40 -5.20 -1.05 23.20
C PRO A 40 -4.74 -2.52 23.29
N ALA A 41 -5.55 -3.41 23.87
CA ALA A 41 -5.26 -4.84 23.88
C ALA A 41 -5.33 -5.46 22.46
N LEU A 42 -6.30 -5.03 21.65
CA LEU A 42 -6.43 -5.48 20.26
C LEU A 42 -5.31 -4.90 19.40
N PHE A 43 -4.97 -3.63 19.59
CA PHE A 43 -3.80 -2.99 18.97
C PHE A 43 -2.53 -3.83 19.19
N ARG A 44 -2.19 -4.12 20.47
CA ARG A 44 -0.99 -4.90 20.82
C ARG A 44 -0.98 -6.29 20.20
N ARG A 45 -2.13 -6.98 20.20
CA ARG A 45 -2.26 -8.30 19.57
C ARG A 45 -2.00 -8.25 18.06
N GLY A 46 -2.39 -7.16 17.41
CA GLY A 46 -2.20 -6.93 15.98
C GLY A 46 -0.78 -6.59 15.56
N LEU A 47 0.10 -6.17 16.48
CA LEU A 47 1.48 -5.79 16.16
C LEU A 47 2.29 -6.95 15.57
N LEU A 48 2.17 -8.16 16.13
CA LEU A 48 2.92 -9.32 15.63
C LEU A 48 2.57 -9.68 14.17
N PRO A 49 1.28 -9.81 13.79
CA PRO A 49 0.89 -9.95 12.39
C PRO A 49 1.40 -8.81 11.49
N LEU A 50 1.31 -7.55 11.94
CA LEU A 50 1.83 -6.41 11.19
C LEU A 50 3.35 -6.53 10.95
N TYR A 51 4.12 -6.94 11.96
CA TYR A 51 5.56 -7.13 11.80
C TYR A 51 5.92 -8.27 10.86
N LYS A 52 5.13 -9.36 10.83
CA LYS A 52 5.29 -10.42 9.83
C LYS A 52 5.08 -9.90 8.41
N LEU A 53 4.03 -9.10 8.21
CA LEU A 53 3.75 -8.46 6.92
C LEU A 53 4.91 -7.54 6.49
N VAL A 54 5.37 -6.67 7.39
CA VAL A 54 6.53 -5.78 7.14
C VAL A 54 7.80 -6.58 6.84
N HIS A 55 8.03 -7.70 7.53
CA HIS A 55 9.18 -8.56 7.28
C HIS A 55 9.16 -9.15 5.87
N VAL A 56 8.02 -9.67 5.41
CA VAL A 56 7.85 -10.17 4.03
C VAL A 56 8.08 -9.06 3.02
N LEU A 57 7.50 -7.89 3.26
CA LEU A 57 7.64 -6.71 2.40
C LEU A 57 9.10 -6.22 2.26
N ARG A 58 9.89 -6.31 3.33
CA ARG A 58 11.32 -5.97 3.29
C ARG A 58 12.12 -6.92 2.41
N ALA A 59 11.74 -8.20 2.33
CA ALA A 59 12.39 -9.17 1.47
C ALA A 59 12.13 -8.89 -0.03
N SER A 60 11.05 -8.18 -0.36
CA SER A 60 10.71 -7.79 -1.74
C SER A 60 11.09 -6.35 -2.10
N ARG A 61 11.78 -5.62 -1.22
CA ARG A 61 12.03 -4.19 -1.38
C ARG A 61 12.99 -3.84 -2.52
N ASP A 62 14.02 -4.65 -2.68
CA ASP A 62 15.19 -4.37 -3.53
C ASP A 62 15.12 -5.13 -4.87
N LEU A 63 13.93 -5.64 -5.23
CA LEU A 63 13.69 -6.38 -6.47
C LEU A 63 14.07 -5.54 -7.71
N GLN A 64 14.94 -6.10 -8.55
CA GLN A 64 15.35 -5.46 -9.78
C GLN A 64 14.47 -5.92 -10.96
N PRO A 65 14.19 -5.04 -11.94
CA PRO A 65 13.56 -5.43 -13.19
C PRO A 65 14.32 -6.59 -13.85
N GLY A 66 13.63 -7.72 -14.06
CA GLY A 66 14.19 -8.90 -14.73
C GLY A 66 14.82 -9.94 -13.80
N GLU A 67 14.87 -9.70 -12.48
CA GLU A 67 15.17 -10.78 -11.53
C GLU A 67 14.04 -11.82 -11.52
N PRO A 68 14.36 -13.12 -11.38
CA PRO A 68 13.33 -14.15 -11.20
C PRO A 68 12.64 -13.93 -9.85
N ILE A 69 11.32 -13.73 -9.88
CA ILE A 69 10.55 -13.44 -8.67
C ILE A 69 9.75 -14.68 -8.32
N ARG A 70 9.92 -15.16 -7.08
CA ARG A 70 9.06 -16.24 -6.58
C ARG A 70 7.66 -15.69 -6.34
N LEU A 71 6.77 -15.86 -7.31
CA LEU A 71 5.37 -15.53 -7.16
C LEU A 71 4.73 -16.49 -6.16
N SER A 72 4.11 -15.93 -5.12
CA SER A 72 3.29 -16.68 -4.17
C SER A 72 1.79 -16.53 -4.43
N SER A 73 1.39 -15.63 -5.33
CA SER A 73 0.00 -15.47 -5.79
C SER A 73 -0.24 -16.30 -7.05
N PRO A 74 -1.35 -17.05 -7.15
CA PRO A 74 -1.75 -17.75 -8.37
C PRO A 74 -2.24 -16.81 -9.48
N VAL A 75 -2.51 -15.55 -9.16
CA VAL A 75 -2.98 -14.52 -10.11
C VAL A 75 -1.81 -13.81 -10.77
N ASP A 76 -0.71 -13.61 -10.02
CA ASP A 76 0.50 -13.00 -10.57
C ASP A 76 1.16 -13.90 -11.61
N ARG A 77 1.60 -13.28 -12.72
CA ARG A 77 2.34 -13.97 -13.79
C ARG A 77 3.51 -13.11 -14.26
N GLU A 78 4.63 -13.75 -14.56
CA GLU A 78 5.77 -13.10 -15.19
C GLU A 78 5.48 -12.78 -16.68
N PRO A 79 6.06 -11.70 -17.24
CA PRO A 79 6.87 -10.69 -16.56
C PRO A 79 5.99 -9.72 -15.75
N LEU A 80 6.42 -9.37 -14.54
CA LEU A 80 5.69 -8.40 -13.71
C LEU A 80 5.69 -7.02 -14.37
N ALA A 81 4.51 -6.41 -14.49
CA ALA A 81 4.37 -5.07 -15.03
C ALA A 81 4.74 -4.01 -13.98
N LEU A 82 5.53 -3.00 -14.37
CA LEU A 82 5.82 -1.85 -13.49
C LEU A 82 4.56 -1.02 -13.23
N ALA A 83 4.38 -0.59 -11.99
CA ALA A 83 3.29 0.30 -11.60
C ALA A 83 3.52 1.72 -12.14
N ARG A 84 2.51 2.22 -12.84
CA ARG A 84 2.46 3.60 -13.33
C ARG A 84 1.95 4.51 -12.20
N PRO A 85 2.53 5.69 -12.02
CA PRO A 85 1.99 6.65 -11.06
C PRO A 85 0.63 7.16 -11.52
N SER A 86 -0.28 7.39 -10.56
CA SER A 86 -1.53 8.09 -10.80
C SER A 86 -1.27 9.51 -11.30
N SER A 87 -2.03 9.92 -12.31
CA SER A 87 -1.97 11.28 -12.89
C SER A 87 -2.66 12.33 -12.01
N SER A 88 -3.53 11.91 -11.10
CA SER A 88 -4.27 12.75 -10.15
C SER A 88 -4.15 12.20 -8.72
N LEU A 89 -4.29 13.07 -7.72
CA LEU A 89 -4.30 12.70 -6.30
C LEU A 89 -5.72 12.54 -5.74
N PRO A 90 -5.91 11.76 -4.66
CA PRO A 90 -7.21 11.64 -3.98
C PRO A 90 -7.79 12.96 -3.44
N THR A 91 -6.97 14.01 -3.34
CA THR A 91 -7.40 15.37 -3.00
C THR A 91 -7.98 16.15 -4.19
N GLU A 92 -7.93 15.59 -5.40
CA GLU A 92 -8.38 16.20 -6.65
C GLU A 92 -9.63 15.46 -7.17
N SER A 93 -10.62 16.17 -7.71
CA SER A 93 -11.84 15.55 -8.25
C SER A 93 -11.53 14.56 -9.39
N ALA A 94 -10.55 14.90 -10.24
CA ALA A 94 -10.11 14.07 -11.35
C ALA A 94 -9.62 12.66 -10.96
N PHE A 95 -9.28 12.43 -9.69
CA PHE A 95 -8.97 11.08 -9.19
C PHE A 95 -10.20 10.19 -9.01
N TRP A 96 -11.33 10.81 -8.69
CA TRP A 96 -12.61 10.16 -8.42
C TRP A 96 -13.46 10.04 -9.68
N ASP A 97 -13.32 10.99 -10.61
CA ASP A 97 -14.07 11.01 -11.87
C ASP A 97 -13.54 10.02 -12.92
N ARG A 98 -12.42 9.33 -12.64
CA ARG A 98 -11.81 8.38 -13.58
C ARG A 98 -12.56 7.05 -13.61
N GLU A 99 -12.71 6.47 -14.80
CA GLU A 99 -13.22 5.10 -14.95
C GLU A 99 -12.22 4.11 -14.33
N ARG A 100 -12.72 3.20 -13.49
CA ARG A 100 -11.92 2.17 -12.79
C ARG A 100 -12.52 0.80 -13.06
N SER A 101 -11.69 -0.24 -12.99
CA SER A 101 -12.20 -1.61 -13.03
C SER A 101 -13.14 -1.87 -11.84
N GLY A 102 -14.12 -2.76 -12.02
CA GLY A 102 -15.03 -3.16 -10.94
C GLY A 102 -14.29 -3.61 -9.69
N ASP A 103 -13.24 -4.41 -9.86
CA ASP A 103 -12.41 -4.93 -8.76
C ASP A 103 -11.80 -3.84 -7.86
N GLU A 104 -11.38 -2.69 -8.42
CA GLU A 104 -10.83 -1.60 -7.61
C GLU A 104 -11.87 -1.01 -6.63
N TRP A 105 -13.14 -1.03 -7.04
CA TRP A 105 -14.24 -0.56 -6.21
C TRP A 105 -14.74 -1.66 -5.29
N ASP A 106 -14.89 -2.88 -5.79
CA ASP A 106 -15.40 -4.05 -5.07
C ASP A 106 -14.49 -4.43 -3.90
N PHE A 107 -13.16 -4.36 -4.07
CA PHE A 107 -12.20 -4.55 -2.99
C PHE A 107 -11.87 -3.25 -2.23
N GLY A 108 -12.46 -2.13 -2.65
CA GLY A 108 -12.30 -0.82 -2.04
C GLY A 108 -10.91 -0.19 -2.16
N HIS A 109 -10.06 -0.68 -3.07
CA HIS A 109 -8.70 -0.19 -3.28
C HIS A 109 -8.67 1.31 -3.61
N ALA A 110 -9.68 1.76 -4.37
CA ALA A 110 -9.85 3.14 -4.77
C ALA A 110 -10.00 4.13 -3.59
N PHE A 111 -10.53 3.70 -2.44
CA PHE A 111 -10.76 4.59 -1.29
C PHE A 111 -9.99 4.18 -0.04
N LYS A 112 -9.80 2.89 0.23
CA LYS A 112 -9.16 2.42 1.47
C LYS A 112 -7.66 2.71 1.51
N PHE A 113 -6.97 2.63 0.37
CA PHE A 113 -5.54 2.95 0.30
C PHE A 113 -5.28 4.45 0.46
N PRO A 114 -5.95 5.36 -0.28
CA PRO A 114 -5.92 6.79 0.00
C PRO A 114 -6.20 7.15 1.44
N TYR A 115 -7.34 6.72 1.97
CA TYR A 115 -7.75 7.11 3.30
C TYR A 115 -6.70 6.70 4.35
N SER A 116 -6.18 5.47 4.23
CA SER A 116 -5.14 4.98 5.13
C SER A 116 -3.83 5.75 5.00
N PHE A 117 -3.35 5.99 3.78
CA PHE A 117 -2.10 6.73 3.56
C PHE A 117 -2.18 8.15 4.14
N TYR A 118 -3.24 8.90 3.82
CA TYR A 118 -3.41 10.27 4.30
C TYR A 118 -3.63 10.33 5.81
N HIS A 119 -4.34 9.37 6.40
CA HIS A 119 -4.49 9.28 7.85
C HIS A 119 -3.13 9.09 8.55
N HIS A 120 -2.31 8.15 8.06
CA HIS A 120 -0.95 7.95 8.59
C HIS A 120 -0.07 9.18 8.40
N ALA A 121 -0.16 9.85 7.25
CA ALA A 121 0.60 11.07 6.97
C ALA A 121 0.21 12.19 7.92
N ALA A 122 -1.08 12.42 8.14
CA ALA A 122 -1.57 13.43 9.08
C ALA A 122 -1.04 13.20 10.50
N ARG A 123 -1.08 11.95 10.98
CA ARG A 123 -0.55 11.58 12.31
C ARG A 123 0.96 11.76 12.44
N ALA A 124 1.70 11.54 11.37
CA ALA A 124 3.16 11.66 11.35
C ALA A 124 3.65 13.11 11.15
N GLY A 125 2.75 14.09 10.99
CA GLY A 125 3.11 15.47 10.64
C GLY A 125 3.49 15.64 9.17
N GLY A 126 3.09 14.70 8.31
CA GLY A 126 3.37 14.67 6.87
C GLY A 126 3.93 13.31 6.41
N ALA A 127 4.05 13.18 5.09
CA ALA A 127 4.83 12.11 4.45
C ALA A 127 5.98 12.75 3.67
N ASP A 128 7.12 12.08 3.59
CA ASP A 128 8.21 12.52 2.72
C ASP A 128 7.85 12.34 1.22
N ALA A 129 8.61 13.01 0.36
CA ALA A 129 8.36 13.01 -1.08
C ALA A 129 8.47 11.60 -1.70
N ALA A 130 9.34 10.75 -1.16
CA ALA A 130 9.51 9.38 -1.65
C ALA A 130 8.28 8.53 -1.33
N ALA A 131 7.76 8.61 -0.10
CA ALA A 131 6.52 7.95 0.30
C ALA A 131 5.34 8.38 -0.59
N PHE A 132 5.23 9.68 -0.91
CA PHE A 132 4.21 10.18 -1.83
C PHE A 132 4.36 9.65 -3.26
N ASP A 133 5.59 9.63 -3.80
CA ASP A 133 5.84 9.08 -5.13
C ASP A 133 5.48 7.59 -5.20
N ARG A 134 5.86 6.82 -4.18
CA ARG A 134 5.50 5.41 -4.07
C ARG A 134 4.01 5.20 -3.92
N PHE A 135 3.36 6.04 -3.12
CA PHE A 135 1.92 6.02 -2.97
C PHE A 135 1.21 6.27 -4.30
N LYS A 136 1.65 7.24 -5.12
CA LYS A 136 1.08 7.49 -6.45
C LYS A 136 1.09 6.25 -7.33
N ARG A 137 2.12 5.40 -7.22
CA ARG A 137 2.22 4.13 -7.98
C ARG A 137 1.27 3.06 -7.47
N ILE A 138 0.91 3.10 -6.19
CA ILE A 138 -0.11 2.21 -5.62
C ILE A 138 -1.49 2.59 -6.17
N ILE A 139 -1.81 3.89 -6.20
CA ILE A 139 -3.14 4.34 -6.65
C ILE A 139 -3.22 4.64 -8.14
N GLY A 140 -2.20 4.31 -8.93
CA GLY A 140 -2.12 4.58 -10.37
C GLY A 140 -2.58 3.43 -11.27
N THR A 141 -3.17 2.39 -10.67
CA THR A 141 -3.71 1.23 -11.37
C THR A 141 -4.94 1.55 -12.20
#